data_AF-A0A959ZY32-F1
#
_entry.id   AF-A0A959ZY32-F1
#
_cell.length_a   1.000
_cell.length_b   1.000
_cell.length_c   1.000
_cell.angle_alpha   90.00
_cell.angle_beta   90.00
_cell.angle_gamma   90.00
#
_symmetry.space_group_name_H-M   'P 1'
#
loop_
_entity.id
_entity.type
_entity.pdbx_description
1 polymer ?
#
loop_
_entity_poly.entity_id
_entity_poly.type
_entity_poly.pdbx_seq_one_letter_code
_entity_poly.pdbx_strand_id
1 'polypeptide(L)'
;ARVLGVSPDEVDAIAKFDDKFDLGFTLLADPDHEVADAYGAWTEKSMYGKKYMGVQRSTFIIDPDGRIARVFPKVQPKKHDDLVLGALSELAA
;
A
#
# COMPACT_ATOMS: atom_id res chain seq x y z
N ALA A 1 -1.66 -7.57 -13.95
CA ALA A 1 -2.02 -7.46 -12.52
C ALA A 1 -3.11 -6.40 -12.33
N ARG A 2 -3.80 -6.40 -11.19
CA ARG A 2 -4.66 -5.29 -10.74
C ARG A 2 -3.93 -4.56 -9.61
N VAL A 3 -4.10 -3.25 -9.50
CA VAL A 3 -3.50 -2.42 -8.46
C VAL A 3 -4.60 -1.89 -7.56
N LEU A 4 -4.41 -2.03 -6.25
CA LEU A 4 -5.27 -1.48 -5.20
C LEU A 4 -4.40 -0.62 -4.29
N GLY A 5 -4.74 0.66 -4.16
CA GLY A 5 -4.16 1.53 -3.13
C GLY A 5 -4.98 1.46 -1.85
N VAL A 6 -4.35 1.48 -0.68
CA VAL A 6 -5.04 1.41 0.61
C VAL A 6 -4.44 2.44 1.57
N SER A 7 -5.28 3.23 2.23
CA SER A 7 -4.87 4.18 3.27
C SER A 7 -5.96 4.29 4.36
N PRO A 8 -5.64 4.81 5.55
CA PRO A 8 -6.61 4.98 6.62
C PRO A 8 -7.46 6.24 6.45
N ASP A 9 -7.43 6.85 5.26
CA ASP A 9 -8.23 8.02 4.95
C ASP A 9 -9.68 7.63 4.69
N GLU A 10 -10.61 8.51 5.05
CA GLU A 10 -12.03 8.33 4.78
C GLU A 10 -12.34 8.28 3.28
N VAL A 11 -13.44 7.63 2.91
CA VAL A 11 -13.89 7.47 1.52
C VAL A 11 -13.95 8.82 0.77
N ASP A 12 -14.47 9.87 1.42
CA ASP A 12 -14.56 11.20 0.81
C ASP A 12 -13.20 11.84 0.54
N ALA A 13 -12.20 11.57 1.39
CA ALA A 13 -10.84 12.08 1.20
C ALA A 13 -10.15 11.33 0.06
N ILE A 14 -10.35 10.02 -0.03
CA ILE A 14 -9.84 9.18 -1.11
C ILE A 14 -10.46 9.58 -2.45
N ALA A 15 -11.78 9.78 -2.51
CA ALA A 15 -12.46 10.22 -3.73
C ALA A 15 -11.90 11.55 -4.24
N LYS A 16 -11.75 12.55 -3.37
CA LYS A 16 -11.13 13.84 -3.72
C LYS A 16 -9.67 13.70 -4.18
N PHE A 17 -8.94 12.75 -3.62
CA PHE A 17 -7.56 12.49 -4.02
C PHE A 17 -7.51 11.86 -5.42
N ASP A 18 -8.37 10.88 -5.69
CA ASP A 18 -8.48 10.28 -7.02
C ASP A 18 -8.91 11.31 -8.06
N ASP A 19 -9.96 12.08 -7.81
CA ASP A 19 -10.43 13.15 -8.71
C ASP A 19 -9.34 14.18 -9.03
N LYS A 20 -8.47 14.48 -8.05
CA LYS A 20 -7.41 15.48 -8.21
C LYS A 20 -6.24 14.97 -9.04
N PHE A 21 -5.91 13.69 -8.93
CA PHE A 21 -4.69 13.12 -9.49
C PHE A 21 -4.95 12.14 -10.65
N ASP A 22 -6.20 11.80 -10.93
CA ASP A 22 -6.66 10.93 -12.01
C ASP A 22 -5.82 9.65 -12.10
N LEU A 23 -5.83 8.86 -11.02
CA LEU A 23 -4.82 7.83 -10.80
C LEU A 23 -5.04 6.58 -11.65
N GLY A 24 -6.27 6.34 -12.11
CA GLY A 24 -6.60 5.23 -13.01
C GLY A 24 -6.57 3.84 -12.37
N PHE A 25 -6.59 3.74 -11.04
CA PHE A 25 -6.71 2.48 -10.31
C PHE A 25 -7.51 2.64 -9.01
N THR A 26 -8.05 1.54 -8.49
CA THR A 26 -8.91 1.56 -7.31
C THR A 26 -8.12 1.92 -6.05
N LEU A 27 -8.66 2.87 -5.29
CA LEU A 27 -8.25 3.18 -3.93
C LEU A 27 -9.30 2.68 -2.94
N LEU A 28 -8.85 2.16 -1.80
CA LEU A 28 -9.67 1.60 -0.73
C LEU A 28 -9.44 2.39 0.56
N ALA A 29 -10.54 2.75 1.22
CA ALA A 29 -10.54 3.32 2.56
C ALA A 29 -10.39 2.21 3.59
N ASP A 30 -9.49 2.40 4.55
CA ASP A 30 -9.26 1.51 5.70
C ASP A 30 -9.28 2.34 7.01
N PRO A 31 -10.38 3.06 7.30
CA PRO A 31 -10.42 4.05 8.38
C PRO A 31 -10.16 3.43 9.76
N ASP A 32 -10.60 2.18 9.95
CA ASP A 32 -10.38 1.38 11.16
C ASP A 32 -9.07 0.58 11.14
N HIS A 33 -8.20 0.82 10.14
CA HIS A 33 -6.88 0.21 9.96
C HIS A 33 -6.84 -1.34 9.99
N GLU A 34 -7.98 -2.02 9.80
CA GLU A 34 -8.07 -3.48 9.88
C GLU A 34 -7.19 -4.16 8.81
N VAL A 35 -7.17 -3.62 7.59
CA VAL A 35 -6.33 -4.14 6.52
C VAL A 35 -4.86 -3.84 6.81
N ALA A 36 -4.54 -2.62 7.25
CA ALA A 36 -3.18 -2.25 7.60
C ALA A 36 -2.62 -3.11 8.75
N ASP A 37 -3.43 -3.45 9.76
CA ASP A 37 -3.06 -4.36 10.84
C ASP A 37 -2.83 -5.78 10.34
N ALA A 38 -3.77 -6.33 9.55
CA ALA A 38 -3.66 -7.69 9.01
C ALA A 38 -2.39 -7.89 8.15
N TYR A 39 -1.94 -6.85 7.46
CA TYR A 39 -0.74 -6.85 6.63
C TYR A 39 0.53 -6.38 7.38
N GLY A 40 0.44 -6.07 8.68
CA GLY A 40 1.55 -5.57 9.49
C GLY A 40 2.09 -4.21 9.04
N ALA A 41 1.27 -3.42 8.33
CA ALA A 41 1.60 -2.09 7.86
C ALA A 41 1.28 -1.00 8.90
N TRP A 42 0.44 -1.26 9.90
CA TRP A 42 0.21 -0.33 11.02
C TRP A 42 1.33 -0.46 12.07
N THR A 43 2.15 0.57 12.21
CA THR A 43 3.38 0.47 13.03
C THR A 43 3.58 1.70 13.90
N GLU A 44 4.25 1.53 15.05
CA GLU A 44 4.73 2.65 15.86
C GLU A 44 5.87 3.37 15.11
N LYS A 45 5.69 4.67 14.90
CA LYS A 45 6.67 5.58 14.35
C LYS A 45 7.12 6.54 15.43
N SER A 46 8.38 6.96 15.37
CA SER A 46 8.92 8.02 16.21
C SER A 46 9.35 9.19 15.34
N MET A 47 8.84 10.38 15.63
CA MET A 47 9.28 11.62 14.99
C MET A 47 9.52 12.66 16.07
N TYR A 48 10.74 13.20 16.14
CA TYR A 48 11.17 14.16 17.14
C TYR A 48 10.87 13.73 18.60
N GLY A 49 11.09 12.44 18.91
CA GLY A 49 10.88 11.88 20.25
C GLY A 49 9.41 11.62 20.60
N LYS A 50 8.45 11.95 19.71
CA LYS A 50 7.04 11.59 19.87
C LYS A 50 6.73 10.29 19.14
N LYS A 51 6.15 9.34 19.85
CA LYS A 51 5.65 8.07 19.30
C LYS A 51 4.21 8.24 18.83
N TYR A 52 3.89 7.70 17.67
CA TYR A 52 2.53 7.65 17.13
C TYR A 52 2.37 6.43 16.24
N MET A 53 1.14 5.92 16.13
CA MET A 53 0.84 4.84 15.20
C MET A 53 0.58 5.41 13.81
N GLY A 54 1.03 4.71 12.78
CA GLY A 54 0.79 5.12 11.40
C GLY A 54 1.16 4.06 10.37
N VAL A 55 0.59 4.19 9.18
CA VAL A 55 0.86 3.27 8.06
C VAL A 55 2.32 3.37 7.62
N GLN A 56 3.06 2.28 7.76
CA GLN A 56 4.34 2.05 7.10
C GLN A 56 4.08 1.68 5.64
N ARG A 57 4.62 2.48 4.72
CA ARG A 57 4.45 2.26 3.28
C ARG A 57 5.04 0.90 2.90
N SER A 58 4.18 0.04 2.39
CA SER A 58 4.51 -1.33 2.01
C SER A 58 3.75 -1.70 0.74
N THR A 59 4.21 -2.73 0.04
CA THR A 59 3.53 -3.27 -1.14
C THR A 59 3.59 -4.78 -1.11
N PHE A 60 2.50 -5.41 -1.53
CA PHE A 60 2.34 -6.85 -1.53
C PHE A 60 1.92 -7.27 -2.94
N ILE A 61 2.51 -8.35 -3.45
CA ILE A 61 2.03 -9.02 -4.65
C ILE A 61 1.30 -10.27 -4.19
N ILE A 62 0.02 -10.36 -4.54
CA ILE A 62 -0.86 -11.49 -4.21
C ILE A 62 -1.05 -12.29 -5.49
N ASP A 63 -0.84 -13.60 -5.43
CA ASP A 63 -1.03 -14.52 -6.54
C ASP A 63 -2.51 -14.88 -6.76
N PRO A 64 -2.87 -15.57 -7.85
CA PRO A 64 -4.26 -15.97 -8.13
C PRO A 64 -4.88 -16.92 -7.10
N ASP A 65 -4.06 -17.63 -6.31
CA ASP A 65 -4.52 -18.51 -5.22
C ASP A 65 -4.76 -17.73 -3.91
N GLY A 66 -4.54 -16.41 -3.92
CA GLY A 66 -4.69 -15.54 -2.75
C GLY A 66 -3.51 -15.59 -1.79
N ARG A 67 -2.35 -16.12 -2.20
CA ARG A 67 -1.13 -16.14 -1.36
C ARG A 67 -0.27 -14.93 -1.66
N ILE A 68 0.46 -14.47 -0.65
CA ILE A 68 1.44 -13.40 -0.81
C ILE A 68 2.67 -13.98 -1.52
N ALA A 69 2.86 -13.62 -2.79
CA ALA A 69 3.99 -14.04 -3.61
C ALA A 69 5.24 -13.16 -3.38
N ARG A 70 5.06 -11.89 -3.01
CA ARG A 70 6.18 -11.00 -2.65
C ARG A 70 5.75 -9.89 -1.69
N VAL A 71 6.67 -9.49 -0.82
CA VAL A 71 6.50 -8.40 0.15
C VAL A 71 7.61 -7.36 -0.04
N PHE A 72 7.22 -6.09 -0.06
CA PHE A 72 8.13 -4.94 -0.06
C PHE A 72 7.79 -4.07 1.15
N PRO A 73 8.47 -4.25 2.30
CA PRO A 73 8.27 -3.41 3.48
C PRO A 73 9.11 -2.12 3.39
N LYS A 74 8.68 -1.06 4.07
CA LYS A 74 9.46 0.20 4.25
C LYS A 74 9.88 0.84 2.92
N VAL A 75 8.94 0.94 2.00
CA VAL A 75 9.15 1.39 0.63
C VAL A 75 9.52 2.88 0.55
N GLN A 76 10.47 3.20 -0.34
CA GLN A 76 10.75 4.57 -0.78
C GLN A 76 10.19 4.78 -2.20
N PRO A 77 9.35 5.81 -2.45
CA PRO A 77 8.63 5.95 -3.72
C PRO A 77 9.50 6.06 -4.98
N LYS A 78 10.70 6.67 -4.89
CA LYS A 78 11.48 7.10 -6.07
C LYS A 78 11.86 6.00 -7.08
N LYS A 79 11.86 4.73 -6.67
CA LYS A 79 12.28 3.60 -7.52
C LYS A 79 11.38 2.37 -7.35
N HIS A 80 10.24 2.56 -6.70
CA HIS A 80 9.47 1.42 -6.21
C HIS A 80 8.66 0.73 -7.30
N ASP A 81 8.12 1.51 -8.21
CA ASP A 81 7.44 1.05 -9.42
C ASP A 81 8.32 0.08 -10.23
N ASP A 82 9.57 0.42 -10.49
CA ASP A 82 10.51 -0.46 -11.21
C ASP A 82 10.68 -1.81 -10.49
N LEU A 83 10.78 -1.80 -9.15
CA LEU A 83 10.93 -3.01 -8.35
C LEU A 83 9.68 -3.91 -8.41
N VAL A 84 8.50 -3.30 -8.37
CA VAL A 84 7.23 -4.03 -8.46
C VAL A 84 7.04 -4.61 -9.87
N LEU A 85 7.32 -3.83 -10.92
CA LEU A 85 7.23 -4.28 -12.31
C LEU A 85 8.21 -5.41 -12.62
N GLY A 86 9.45 -5.32 -12.12
CA GLY A 86 10.44 -6.39 -12.22
C GLY A 86 9.96 -7.67 -11.55
N ALA A 87 9.47 -7.58 -10.31
CA ALA A 87 8.96 -8.74 -9.60
C ALA A 87 7.73 -9.38 -10.25
N LEU A 88 6.82 -8.58 -10.79
CA LEU A 88 5.68 -9.10 -11.56
C LEU A 88 6.13 -9.84 -12.82
N SER A 89 7.20 -9.37 -13.48
CA SER A 89 7.76 -10.02 -14.66
C SER A 89 8.43 -11.35 -14.31
N GLU A 90 9.16 -11.41 -13.19
CA GLU A 90 9.75 -12.65 -12.66
C GLU A 90 8.70 -13.70 -12.31
N LEU A 91 7.56 -13.29 -11.75
CA LEU A 91 6.47 -14.20 -11.34
C LEU A 91 5.60 -14.66 -12.52
N ALA A 92 5.66 -13.98 -13.66
CA ALA A 92 4.93 -14.33 -14.86
C ALA A 92 5.73 -15.24 -15.83
N ALA A 93 7.02 -15.42 -15.56
CA ALA A 93 7.93 -16.29 -16.32
C ALA A 93 7.87 -17.74 -15.81
#